data_AF-A0A3D2IBI8-F1
#
_entry.id   AF-A0A3D2IBI8-F1
#
_cell.length_a   1.000
_cell.length_b   1.000
_cell.length_c   1.000
_cell.angle_alpha   90.00
_cell.angle_beta   90.00
_cell.angle_gamma   90.00
#
_symmetry.space_group_name_H-M   'P 1'
#
loop_
_entity.id
_entity.type
_entity.pdbx_description
1 polymer ?
#
loop_
_entity_poly.entity_id
_entity_poly.type
_entity_poly.pdbx_seq_one_letter_code
_entity_poly.pdbx_strand_id
1 'polypeptide(L)'
;PAVEQVLSNVAGSSPEWDVRPTGKTDSEVAFIYNKLLDKIWYDSDGDRHFRSIVKDFTVKGIGYMYVYPDWQSEQGRGGIRVKRVAPENIYIDPNCTDPFFKDASSIILSDTSTKSAMKVMFPDYADEIEEANEDYRDDDYATSKYNRDDIIRSADVTDDGQPKVRRYIRWSKVNEEQVLLTDNLTGKQKSFTKEEYDEFKKSERYKAYIKENQVDEEKIFVTRVRETFVVGDIMIYDIVLPIEDYPIVPACNEHNGNPYPAGDVRHAKTPQRMLNRTEALLISHATSTASFKLIYEDGAIDPEELEKWFVPNAIIRANPSALREGKIKELSPPAISSQLYVEKQRYETDIETVFGAYKFQQGNPSGAVGTFGEARILDEASSRKQNWKILPVYDMLTNVGKIVSKYIPYVYDKERVLRVMNPLGIEKEMKINVPVINDYTLAIERMY
;
A
#
# COMPACT_ATOMS: atom_id res chain seq x y z
N PRO A 1 10.25 -15.52 -0.53
CA PRO A 1 10.68 -15.92 0.83
C PRO A 1 10.85 -14.75 1.81
N ALA A 2 11.89 -13.90 1.69
CA ALA A 2 12.17 -12.87 2.70
C ALA A 2 11.02 -11.84 2.84
N VAL A 3 10.45 -11.38 1.72
CA VAL A 3 9.29 -10.49 1.72
C VAL A 3 8.05 -11.15 2.37
N GLU A 4 7.84 -12.43 2.14
CA GLU A 4 6.69 -13.17 2.70
C GLU A 4 6.84 -13.36 4.22
N GLN A 5 8.07 -13.52 4.70
CA GLN A 5 8.35 -13.56 6.13
C GLN A 5 8.04 -12.22 6.79
N VAL A 6 8.45 -11.12 6.15
CA VAL A 6 8.08 -9.78 6.63
C VAL A 6 6.56 -9.63 6.67
N LEU A 7 5.86 -10.02 5.61
CA LEU A 7 4.40 -9.98 5.57
C LEU A 7 3.75 -10.84 6.66
N SER A 8 4.27 -12.04 6.92
CA SER A 8 3.74 -12.96 7.92
C SER A 8 3.82 -12.39 9.33
N ASN A 9 4.95 -11.75 9.68
CA ASN A 9 5.12 -11.18 11.02
C ASN A 9 4.22 -9.96 11.25
N VAL A 10 4.00 -9.17 10.20
CA VAL A 10 3.35 -7.85 10.31
C VAL A 10 1.87 -7.92 10.09
N ALA A 11 1.46 -8.66 9.05
CA ALA A 11 0.07 -8.81 8.67
C ALA A 11 -0.57 -10.09 9.24
N GLY A 12 0.16 -10.77 10.14
CA GLY A 12 -0.36 -11.85 10.98
C GLY A 12 -1.33 -11.37 12.06
N SER A 13 -1.23 -10.11 12.48
CA SER A 13 -2.19 -9.44 13.37
C SER A 13 -2.99 -8.39 12.63
N SER A 14 -4.28 -8.29 12.93
CA SER A 14 -5.14 -7.20 12.47
C SER A 14 -4.85 -5.92 13.30
N PRO A 15 -4.83 -4.73 12.68
CA PRO A 15 -4.66 -3.49 13.41
C PRO A 15 -5.89 -3.18 14.26
N GLU A 16 -5.70 -2.60 15.43
CA GLU A 16 -6.75 -2.16 16.34
C GLU A 16 -6.72 -0.63 16.49
N TRP A 17 -7.90 -0.02 16.59
CA TRP A 17 -8.04 1.42 16.80
C TRP A 17 -8.07 1.74 18.30
N ASP A 18 -7.25 2.71 18.73
CA ASP A 18 -7.27 3.26 20.09
C ASP A 18 -7.51 4.77 20.05
N VAL A 19 -8.77 5.18 20.12
CA VAL A 19 -9.15 6.59 20.21
C VAL A 19 -9.11 7.02 21.67
N ARG A 20 -8.15 7.89 22.01
CA ARG A 20 -7.98 8.39 23.38
C ARG A 20 -8.74 9.70 23.59
N PRO A 21 -9.52 9.83 24.68
CA PRO A 21 -10.19 11.07 25.01
C PRO A 21 -9.18 12.12 25.44
N THR A 22 -9.36 13.36 24.98
CA THR A 22 -8.58 14.53 25.41
C THR A 22 -9.07 15.09 26.74
N GLY A 23 -10.39 15.13 26.94
CA GLY A 23 -11.04 15.61 28.16
C GLY A 23 -11.75 14.51 28.94
N LYS A 24 -12.14 14.81 30.19
CA LYS A 24 -12.89 13.87 31.05
C LYS A 24 -14.33 13.63 30.57
N THR A 25 -14.89 14.56 29.80
CA THR A 25 -16.25 14.48 29.23
C THR A 25 -16.31 13.72 27.91
N ASP A 26 -15.16 13.47 27.28
CA ASP A 26 -15.10 12.98 25.90
C ASP A 26 -15.00 11.45 25.83
N SER A 27 -15.08 10.75 26.97
CA SER A 27 -14.92 9.30 27.04
C SER A 27 -15.99 8.54 26.25
N GLU A 28 -17.23 9.04 26.26
CA GLU A 28 -18.33 8.43 25.51
C GLU A 28 -18.15 8.62 24.01
N VAL A 29 -17.80 9.84 23.58
CA VAL A 29 -17.51 10.16 22.18
C VAL A 29 -16.34 9.31 21.66
N ALA A 30 -15.25 9.23 22.41
CA ALA A 30 -14.09 8.40 22.04
C ALA A 30 -14.47 6.93 21.85
N PHE A 31 -15.34 6.39 22.72
CA PHE A 31 -15.85 5.03 22.59
C PHE A 31 -16.69 4.84 21.33
N ILE A 32 -17.55 5.80 20.99
CA ILE A 32 -18.38 5.77 19.78
C ILE A 32 -17.50 5.79 18.52
N TYR A 33 -16.54 6.71 18.45
CA TYR A 33 -15.60 6.79 17.31
C TYR A 33 -14.78 5.51 17.16
N ASN A 34 -14.32 4.92 18.25
CA ASN A 34 -13.58 3.66 18.21
C ASN A 34 -14.44 2.53 17.58
N LYS A 35 -15.69 2.37 18.05
CA LYS A 35 -16.60 1.37 17.49
C LYS A 35 -17.01 1.64 16.04
N LEU A 36 -17.11 2.91 15.66
CA LEU A 36 -17.41 3.30 14.28
C LEU A 36 -16.22 2.99 13.35
N LEU A 37 -14.99 3.25 13.78
CA LEU A 37 -13.78 2.89 13.04
C LEU A 37 -13.63 1.36 12.90
N ASP A 38 -13.89 0.60 13.97
CA ASP A 38 -13.94 -0.87 13.94
C ASP A 38 -14.94 -1.36 12.89
N LYS A 39 -16.15 -0.78 12.87
CA LYS A 39 -17.19 -1.13 11.90
C LYS A 39 -16.77 -0.80 10.47
N ILE A 40 -16.25 0.41 10.21
CA ILE A 40 -15.78 0.81 8.88
C ILE A 40 -14.68 -0.13 8.38
N TRP A 41 -13.75 -0.49 9.27
CA TRP A 41 -12.67 -1.42 8.93
C TRP A 41 -13.20 -2.80 8.55
N TYR A 42 -14.14 -3.34 9.33
CA TYR A 42 -14.77 -4.63 9.07
C TYR A 42 -15.59 -4.60 7.77
N ASP A 43 -16.47 -3.61 7.60
CA ASP A 43 -17.32 -3.49 6.42
C ASP A 43 -16.50 -3.35 5.14
N SER A 44 -15.30 -2.78 5.23
CA SER A 44 -14.39 -2.54 4.10
C SER A 44 -13.44 -3.69 3.79
N ASP A 45 -13.52 -4.85 4.47
CA ASP A 45 -12.50 -5.91 4.39
C ASP A 45 -11.06 -5.37 4.64
N GLY A 46 -10.92 -4.49 5.63
CA GLY A 46 -9.69 -3.72 5.88
C GLY A 46 -8.43 -4.57 6.01
N ASP A 47 -8.51 -5.76 6.63
CA ASP A 47 -7.37 -6.68 6.79
C ASP A 47 -6.80 -7.16 5.45
N ARG A 48 -7.66 -7.40 4.46
CA ARG A 48 -7.23 -7.79 3.11
C ARG A 48 -6.49 -6.64 2.43
N HIS A 49 -7.02 -5.43 2.55
CA HIS A 49 -6.40 -4.23 2.00
C HIS A 49 -5.07 -3.94 2.69
N PHE A 50 -5.02 -4.03 4.03
CA PHE A 50 -3.82 -3.84 4.82
C PHE A 50 -2.69 -4.81 4.41
N ARG A 51 -2.97 -6.11 4.31
CA ARG A 51 -1.99 -7.11 3.81
C ARG A 51 -1.41 -6.74 2.45
N SER A 52 -2.25 -6.22 1.57
CA SER A 52 -1.84 -5.79 0.22
C SER A 52 -0.99 -4.51 0.25
N ILE A 53 -1.34 -3.56 1.12
CA ILE A 53 -0.58 -2.31 1.31
C ILE A 53 0.80 -2.59 1.89
N VAL A 54 0.92 -3.45 2.91
CA VAL A 54 2.23 -3.82 3.48
C VAL A 54 3.11 -4.47 2.42
N LYS A 55 2.52 -5.27 1.52
CA LYS A 55 3.25 -5.85 0.38
C LYS A 55 3.74 -4.79 -0.60
N ASP A 56 2.89 -3.84 -1.00
CA ASP A 56 3.29 -2.75 -1.87
C ASP A 56 4.37 -1.87 -1.21
N PHE A 57 4.19 -1.53 0.06
CA PHE A 57 5.15 -0.77 0.86
C PHE A 57 6.53 -1.43 0.87
N THR A 58 6.59 -2.75 1.10
CA THR A 58 7.86 -3.49 1.15
C THR A 58 8.51 -3.64 -0.23
N VAL A 59 7.70 -3.91 -1.27
CA VAL A 59 8.19 -4.22 -2.63
C VAL A 59 8.46 -2.95 -3.44
N LYS A 60 7.49 -2.05 -3.52
CA LYS A 60 7.51 -0.84 -4.34
C LYS A 60 8.07 0.35 -3.57
N GLY A 61 7.96 0.35 -2.23
CA GLY A 61 8.38 1.47 -1.38
C GLY A 61 7.25 2.41 -0.98
N ILE A 62 6.06 2.19 -1.55
CA ILE A 62 4.88 2.99 -1.30
C ILE A 62 3.65 2.12 -1.27
N GLY A 63 2.72 2.44 -0.38
CA GLY A 63 1.37 1.87 -0.36
C GLY A 63 0.35 2.96 -0.13
N TYR A 64 -0.86 2.80 -0.67
CA TYR A 64 -1.93 3.78 -0.54
C TYR A 64 -3.19 3.17 0.04
N MET A 65 -3.75 3.85 1.04
CA MET A 65 -5.11 3.62 1.51
C MET A 65 -5.97 4.80 1.07
N TYR A 66 -7.07 4.52 0.38
CA TYR A 66 -8.04 5.53 -0.04
C TYR A 66 -9.29 5.44 0.81
N VAL A 67 -9.66 6.55 1.45
CA VAL A 67 -10.88 6.72 2.23
C VAL A 67 -11.92 7.42 1.37
N TYR A 68 -13.10 6.84 1.20
CA TYR A 68 -14.14 7.46 0.39
C TYR A 68 -15.55 7.22 0.94
N PRO A 69 -16.47 8.16 0.70
CA PRO A 69 -17.89 7.94 0.93
C PRO A 69 -18.44 7.02 -0.17
N ASP A 70 -18.94 5.86 0.23
CA ASP A 70 -19.71 4.96 -0.60
C ASP A 70 -21.20 5.22 -0.39
N TRP A 71 -21.80 6.03 -1.25
CA TRP A 71 -23.21 6.42 -1.17
C TRP A 71 -24.18 5.26 -1.41
N GLN A 72 -23.74 4.17 -2.05
CA GLN A 72 -24.58 2.98 -2.28
C GLN A 72 -24.59 2.05 -1.06
N SER A 73 -23.63 2.19 -0.15
CA SER A 73 -23.55 1.42 1.09
C SER A 73 -24.76 1.67 2.01
N GLU A 74 -25.01 0.72 2.91
CA GLU A 74 -26.12 0.77 3.88
C GLU A 74 -27.49 1.03 3.24
N GLN A 75 -27.80 0.33 2.13
CA GLN A 75 -29.06 0.47 1.39
C GLN A 75 -29.29 1.90 0.86
N GLY A 76 -28.22 2.56 0.38
CA GLY A 76 -28.30 3.91 -0.17
C GLY A 76 -28.30 5.03 0.88
N ARG A 77 -28.03 4.71 2.16
CA ARG A 77 -27.82 5.72 3.22
C ARG A 77 -26.40 6.27 3.23
N GLY A 78 -25.49 5.64 2.49
CA GLY A 78 -24.09 5.98 2.42
C GLY A 78 -23.29 5.47 3.61
N GLY A 79 -22.06 5.06 3.40
CA GLY A 79 -21.12 4.66 4.45
C GLY A 79 -19.70 5.02 4.05
N ILE A 80 -18.82 5.21 5.02
CA ILE A 80 -17.40 5.41 4.71
C ILE A 80 -16.77 4.04 4.48
N ARG A 81 -15.98 3.92 3.41
CA ARG A 81 -15.16 2.72 3.16
C ARG A 81 -13.69 3.08 2.97
N VAL A 82 -12.84 2.09 3.20
CA VAL A 82 -11.41 2.17 2.94
C VAL A 82 -11.01 1.12 1.92
N LYS A 83 -10.18 1.48 0.94
CA LYS A 83 -9.65 0.51 -0.03
C LYS A 83 -8.17 0.74 -0.32
N ARG A 84 -7.46 -0.36 -0.56
CA ARG A 84 -6.11 -0.29 -1.16
C ARG A 84 -6.22 0.18 -2.60
N VAL A 85 -5.39 1.15 -2.96
CA VAL A 85 -5.20 1.56 -4.35
C VAL A 85 -3.81 1.14 -4.80
N ALA A 86 -3.70 0.63 -6.03
CA ALA A 86 -2.41 0.28 -6.61
C ALA A 86 -1.56 1.55 -6.79
N PRO A 87 -0.30 1.57 -6.31
CA PRO A 87 0.57 2.72 -6.48
C PRO A 87 0.78 3.19 -7.91
N GLU A 88 0.69 2.29 -8.88
CA GLU A 88 0.83 2.55 -10.31
C GLU A 88 -0.24 3.52 -10.85
N ASN A 89 -1.41 3.54 -10.21
CA ASN A 89 -2.56 4.32 -10.65
C ASN A 89 -2.55 5.75 -10.08
N ILE A 90 -1.60 6.08 -9.19
CA ILE A 90 -1.56 7.37 -8.49
C ILE A 90 -0.41 8.21 -9.00
N TYR A 91 -0.74 9.43 -9.40
CA TYR A 91 0.17 10.44 -9.89
C TYR A 91 0.16 11.62 -8.93
N ILE A 92 1.34 11.97 -8.41
CA ILE A 92 1.52 13.05 -7.45
C ILE A 92 2.36 14.15 -8.08
N ASP A 93 2.12 15.38 -7.63
CA ASP A 93 2.97 16.53 -7.94
C ASP A 93 4.45 16.23 -7.62
N PRO A 94 5.37 16.28 -8.61
CA PRO A 94 6.79 16.03 -8.39
C PRO A 94 7.47 16.95 -7.38
N ASN A 95 6.89 18.12 -7.09
CA ASN A 95 7.45 19.09 -6.14
C ASN A 95 7.12 18.77 -4.68
N CYS A 96 6.34 17.71 -4.44
CA CYS A 96 5.96 17.25 -3.12
C CYS A 96 7.17 16.74 -2.31
N THR A 97 7.30 17.22 -1.08
CA THR A 97 8.40 16.89 -0.16
C THR A 97 7.93 16.28 1.16
N ASP A 98 6.64 16.38 1.49
CA ASP A 98 6.08 15.78 2.69
C ASP A 98 5.87 14.27 2.49
N PRO A 99 6.28 13.38 3.43
CA PRO A 99 6.06 11.94 3.31
C PRO A 99 4.58 11.51 3.22
N PHE A 100 3.66 12.34 3.71
CA PHE A 100 2.21 12.12 3.61
C PHE A 100 1.55 12.83 2.43
N PHE A 101 2.35 13.48 1.59
CA PHE A 101 1.92 14.26 0.43
C PHE A 101 0.94 15.40 0.76
N LYS A 102 1.03 15.96 1.96
CA LYS A 102 0.16 17.08 2.36
C LYS A 102 0.52 18.38 1.63
N ASP A 103 1.75 18.55 1.19
CA ASP A 103 2.20 19.75 0.45
C ASP A 103 1.96 19.66 -1.07
N ALA A 104 1.54 18.50 -1.59
CA ALA A 104 1.24 18.34 -3.01
C ALA A 104 0.14 19.32 -3.46
N SER A 105 0.29 19.93 -4.64
CA SER A 105 -0.75 20.81 -5.22
C SER A 105 -1.99 20.02 -5.65
N SER A 106 -1.77 18.84 -6.23
CA SER A 106 -2.83 17.89 -6.54
C SER A 106 -2.32 16.45 -6.58
N ILE A 107 -3.23 15.52 -6.32
CA ILE A 107 -3.04 14.07 -6.50
C ILE A 107 -4.07 13.61 -7.53
N ILE A 108 -3.65 12.79 -8.48
CA ILE A 108 -4.49 12.26 -9.55
C ILE A 108 -4.51 10.73 -9.44
N LEU A 109 -5.71 10.15 -9.36
CA LEU A 109 -5.93 8.73 -9.58
C LEU A 109 -6.36 8.52 -11.04
N SER A 110 -5.64 7.67 -11.77
CA SER A 110 -5.97 7.23 -13.13
C SER A 110 -6.16 5.72 -13.11
N ASP A 111 -7.30 5.25 -13.57
CA ASP A 111 -7.61 3.82 -13.63
C ASP A 111 -8.46 3.51 -14.86
N THR A 112 -8.30 2.31 -15.42
CA THR A 112 -9.03 1.89 -16.62
C THR A 112 -10.13 0.90 -16.21
N SER A 113 -11.35 1.15 -16.65
CA SER A 113 -12.49 0.29 -16.36
C SER A 113 -13.38 0.12 -17.59
N THR A 114 -14.17 -0.95 -17.62
CA THR A 114 -15.12 -1.16 -18.70
C THR A 114 -16.27 -0.16 -18.61
N LYS A 115 -16.78 0.32 -19.75
CA LYS A 115 -17.95 1.23 -19.77
C LYS A 115 -19.14 0.62 -19.04
N SER A 116 -19.37 -0.68 -19.23
CA SER A 116 -20.44 -1.44 -18.57
C SER A 116 -20.35 -1.39 -17.04
N ALA A 117 -19.15 -1.59 -16.47
CA ALA A 117 -18.96 -1.52 -15.01
C ALA A 117 -19.14 -0.09 -14.49
N MET A 118 -18.68 0.92 -15.23
CA MET A 118 -18.81 2.32 -14.84
C MET A 118 -20.27 2.78 -14.77
N LYS A 119 -21.12 2.36 -15.72
CA LYS A 119 -22.56 2.65 -15.69
C LYS A 119 -23.27 2.05 -14.47
N VAL A 120 -22.82 0.88 -13.99
CA VAL A 120 -23.39 0.26 -12.78
C VAL A 120 -22.98 1.05 -11.53
N MET A 121 -21.74 1.54 -11.49
CA MET A 121 -21.24 2.35 -10.36
C MET A 121 -21.88 3.74 -10.32
N PHE A 122 -22.08 4.36 -11.47
CA PHE A 122 -22.60 5.73 -11.62
C PHE A 122 -23.82 5.74 -12.56
N PRO A 123 -24.98 5.27 -12.09
CA PRO A 123 -26.17 5.14 -12.93
C PRO A 123 -26.71 6.49 -13.43
N ASP A 124 -26.56 7.56 -12.64
CA ASP A 124 -27.04 8.90 -13.00
C ASP A 124 -26.30 9.51 -14.20
N TYR A 125 -25.06 9.05 -14.45
CA TYR A 125 -24.19 9.55 -15.51
C TYR A 125 -23.97 8.51 -16.61
N ALA A 126 -24.88 7.52 -16.72
CA ALA A 126 -24.70 6.38 -17.63
C ALA A 126 -24.63 6.77 -19.11
N ASP A 127 -25.36 7.82 -19.51
CA ASP A 127 -25.38 8.33 -20.89
C ASP A 127 -24.05 9.03 -21.22
N GLU A 128 -23.58 9.90 -20.32
CA GLU A 128 -22.29 10.58 -20.45
C GLU A 128 -21.13 9.59 -20.53
N ILE A 129 -21.15 8.53 -19.72
CA ILE A 129 -20.13 7.48 -19.72
C ILE A 129 -20.13 6.70 -21.04
N GLU A 130 -21.27 6.56 -21.71
CA GLU A 130 -21.32 5.89 -23.01
C GLU A 130 -20.68 6.74 -24.12
N GLU A 131 -20.93 8.05 -24.09
CA GLU A 131 -20.38 9.01 -25.04
C GLU A 131 -18.88 9.28 -24.82
N ALA A 132 -18.38 9.05 -23.60
CA ALA A 132 -16.98 9.28 -23.25
C ALA A 132 -16.01 8.52 -24.17
N ASN A 133 -14.90 9.20 -24.50
CA ASN A 133 -13.85 8.63 -25.33
C ASN A 133 -13.23 7.38 -24.70
N GLU A 134 -13.03 6.36 -25.53
CA GLU A 134 -12.43 5.10 -25.12
C GLU A 134 -10.91 5.22 -24.98
N ASP A 135 -10.35 4.56 -23.97
CA ASP A 135 -8.90 4.45 -23.77
C ASP A 135 -8.55 3.02 -23.39
N TYR A 136 -7.68 2.41 -24.19
CA TYR A 136 -7.22 1.03 -24.05
C TYR A 136 -5.79 0.93 -23.51
N ARG A 137 -5.19 2.06 -23.10
CA ARG A 137 -3.87 2.03 -22.47
C ARG A 137 -3.98 1.41 -21.08
N ASP A 138 -3.15 0.42 -20.82
CA ASP A 138 -2.95 -0.14 -19.49
C ASP A 138 -1.69 0.46 -18.85
N ASP A 139 -1.83 0.91 -17.60
CA ASP A 139 -0.70 1.41 -16.78
C ASP A 139 0.00 0.24 -16.04
N ASP A 140 -0.51 -0.99 -16.20
CA ASP A 140 0.00 -2.20 -15.57
C ASP A 140 1.28 -2.73 -16.23
N TYR A 141 2.17 -3.29 -15.41
CA TYR A 141 3.40 -3.93 -15.89
C TYR A 141 3.12 -5.34 -16.42
N ALA A 142 3.29 -5.54 -17.73
CA ALA A 142 3.33 -6.86 -18.36
C ALA A 142 4.51 -7.71 -17.86
N THR A 143 4.41 -9.01 -18.04
CA THR A 143 5.46 -9.96 -17.68
C THR A 143 6.60 -9.87 -18.69
N SER A 144 7.83 -9.71 -18.18
CA SER A 144 9.01 -9.67 -19.04
C SER A 144 9.24 -11.02 -19.72
N LYS A 145 9.77 -11.00 -20.95
CA LYS A 145 10.12 -12.17 -21.79
C LYS A 145 11.00 -13.25 -21.13
N TYR A 146 11.60 -12.96 -19.97
CA TYR A 146 12.48 -13.87 -19.22
C TYR A 146 11.91 -14.23 -17.85
N ASN A 147 10.59 -14.37 -17.75
CA ASN A 147 9.99 -14.92 -16.54
C ASN A 147 10.28 -16.42 -16.47
N ARG A 148 10.93 -16.86 -15.40
CA ARG A 148 11.23 -18.28 -15.16
C ARG A 148 10.02 -19.03 -14.58
N ASP A 149 9.09 -18.29 -13.99
CA ASP A 149 8.02 -18.84 -13.15
C ASP A 149 6.63 -18.72 -13.79
N ASP A 150 6.54 -18.37 -15.09
CA ASP A 150 5.28 -18.24 -15.87
C ASP A 150 4.14 -17.50 -15.16
N ILE A 151 4.49 -16.50 -14.34
CA ILE A 151 3.53 -15.64 -13.66
C ILE A 151 2.83 -14.79 -14.72
N ILE A 152 1.53 -14.99 -14.88
CA ILE A 152 0.66 -14.19 -15.74
C ILE A 152 0.14 -13.00 -14.94
N ARG A 153 0.29 -11.79 -15.47
CA ARG A 153 -0.24 -10.54 -14.88
C ARG A 153 -1.47 -10.09 -15.66
N SER A 154 -2.21 -9.13 -15.10
CA SER A 154 -3.41 -8.54 -15.72
C SER A 154 -3.13 -8.08 -17.16
N ALA A 155 -2.03 -7.37 -17.37
CA ALA A 155 -1.60 -6.89 -18.69
C ALA A 155 -1.18 -8.00 -19.69
N ASP A 156 -0.97 -9.25 -19.24
CA ASP A 156 -0.68 -10.37 -20.13
C ASP A 156 -1.94 -11.12 -20.58
N VAL A 157 -3.10 -10.82 -19.96
CA VAL A 157 -4.38 -11.43 -20.32
C VAL A 157 -4.90 -10.75 -21.59
N THR A 158 -5.34 -11.56 -22.54
CA THR A 158 -5.94 -11.07 -23.79
C THR A 158 -7.13 -10.18 -23.49
N ASP A 159 -7.23 -9.05 -24.18
CA ASP A 159 -8.36 -8.14 -24.01
C ASP A 159 -9.67 -8.81 -24.44
N ASP A 160 -10.71 -8.70 -23.63
CA ASP A 160 -12.05 -9.24 -23.89
C ASP A 160 -12.79 -8.45 -24.99
N GLY A 161 -12.19 -7.37 -25.50
CA GLY A 161 -12.74 -6.52 -26.57
C GLY A 161 -13.90 -5.62 -26.11
N GLN A 162 -14.12 -5.51 -24.80
CA GLN A 162 -15.11 -4.60 -24.24
C GLN A 162 -14.60 -3.16 -24.30
N PRO A 163 -15.47 -2.18 -24.57
CA PRO A 163 -15.06 -0.78 -24.60
C PRO A 163 -14.63 -0.34 -23.19
N LYS A 164 -13.42 0.19 -23.11
CA LYS A 164 -12.79 0.66 -21.88
C LYS A 164 -12.73 2.19 -21.87
N VAL A 165 -12.95 2.75 -20.69
CA VAL A 165 -12.80 4.18 -20.43
C VAL A 165 -11.82 4.37 -19.29
N ARG A 166 -11.00 5.41 -19.39
CA ARG A 166 -10.10 5.81 -18.32
C ARG A 166 -10.78 6.83 -17.43
N ARG A 167 -10.79 6.56 -16.14
CA ARG A 167 -11.31 7.49 -15.13
C ARG A 167 -10.17 8.25 -14.48
N TYR A 168 -10.38 9.54 -14.26
CA TYR A 168 -9.47 10.44 -13.58
C TYR A 168 -10.18 11.04 -12.37
N ILE A 169 -9.66 10.81 -11.16
CA ILE A 169 -10.07 11.56 -9.97
C ILE A 169 -8.91 12.47 -9.61
N ARG A 170 -9.15 13.79 -9.63
CA ARG A 170 -8.16 14.77 -9.23
C ARG A 170 -8.58 15.40 -7.91
N TRP A 171 -7.74 15.26 -6.90
CA TRP A 171 -7.85 16.03 -5.67
C TRP A 171 -6.92 17.23 -5.73
N SER A 172 -7.45 18.43 -5.51
CA SER A 172 -6.67 19.67 -5.50
C SER A 172 -6.99 20.49 -4.26
N LYS A 173 -6.01 21.24 -3.75
CA LYS A 173 -6.23 22.13 -2.60
C LYS A 173 -6.85 23.44 -3.05
N VAL A 174 -7.93 23.84 -2.39
CA VAL A 174 -8.65 25.09 -2.63
C VAL A 174 -8.86 25.79 -1.29
N ASN A 175 -8.68 27.11 -1.25
CA ASN A 175 -9.01 27.90 -0.08
C ASN A 175 -10.48 28.30 -0.15
N GLU A 176 -11.25 27.85 0.83
CA GLU A 176 -12.64 28.22 1.02
C GLU A 176 -12.72 29.38 2.03
N GLU A 177 -13.39 30.45 1.62
CA GLU A 177 -13.69 31.58 2.50
C GLU A 177 -14.84 31.21 3.44
N GLN A 178 -14.58 31.23 4.74
CA GLN A 178 -15.55 31.00 5.80
C GLN A 178 -15.72 32.25 6.67
N VAL A 179 -16.90 32.44 7.25
CA VAL A 179 -17.17 33.50 8.23
C VAL A 179 -17.17 32.88 9.61
N LEU A 180 -16.26 33.34 10.47
CA LEU A 180 -16.24 32.99 11.88
C LEU A 180 -17.15 33.95 12.64
N LEU A 181 -18.16 33.40 13.29
CA LEU A 181 -18.99 34.12 14.24
C LEU A 181 -18.48 33.83 15.65
N THR A 182 -18.11 34.88 16.36
CA THR A 182 -17.74 34.82 17.78
C THR A 182 -18.85 35.44 18.60
N ASP A 183 -19.42 34.67 19.53
CA ASP A 183 -20.36 35.21 20.51
C ASP A 183 -19.59 35.93 21.62
N ASN A 184 -19.82 37.23 21.77
CA ASN A 184 -19.14 38.09 22.74
C ASN A 184 -19.52 37.78 24.20
N LEU A 185 -20.66 37.12 24.43
CA LEU A 185 -21.11 36.76 25.78
C LEU A 185 -20.54 35.42 26.25
N THR A 186 -20.52 34.43 25.36
CA THR A 186 -20.09 33.06 25.71
C THR A 186 -18.65 32.75 25.28
N GLY A 187 -18.06 33.56 24.42
CA GLY A 187 -16.77 33.30 23.80
C GLY A 187 -16.77 32.10 22.84
N LYS A 188 -17.94 31.52 22.53
CA LYS A 188 -18.04 30.38 21.63
C LYS A 188 -17.89 30.86 20.18
N GLN A 189 -17.10 30.12 19.43
CA GLN A 189 -16.81 30.39 18.03
C GLN A 189 -17.43 29.31 17.15
N LYS A 190 -18.02 29.72 16.03
CA LYS A 190 -18.53 28.80 15.01
C LYS A 190 -18.24 29.36 13.62
N SER A 191 -17.59 28.56 12.77
CA SER A 191 -17.39 28.91 11.37
C SER A 191 -18.59 28.48 10.54
N PHE A 192 -18.90 29.30 9.54
CA PHE A 192 -19.96 29.05 8.56
C PHE A 192 -19.38 29.17 7.15
N THR A 193 -19.82 28.31 6.25
CA THR A 193 -19.56 28.52 4.82
C THR A 193 -20.36 29.73 4.31
N LYS A 194 -19.98 30.28 3.14
CA LYS A 194 -20.72 31.40 2.54
C LYS A 194 -22.21 31.10 2.37
N GLU A 195 -22.52 29.90 1.91
CA GLU A 195 -23.91 29.46 1.66
C GLU A 195 -24.69 29.34 2.97
N GLU A 196 -24.14 28.66 3.96
CA GLU A 196 -24.75 28.52 5.29
C GLU A 196 -24.94 29.88 5.97
N TYR A 197 -23.99 30.79 5.79
CA TYR A 197 -24.06 32.13 6.36
C TYR A 197 -25.13 32.99 5.67
N ASP A 198 -25.33 32.86 4.37
CA ASP A 198 -26.39 33.56 3.64
C ASP A 198 -27.79 33.02 4.00
N GLU A 199 -27.92 31.73 4.31
CA GLU A 199 -29.13 31.17 4.92
C GLU A 199 -29.32 31.68 6.36
N PHE A 200 -28.24 31.70 7.14
CA PHE A 200 -28.28 32.19 8.52
C PHE A 200 -28.72 33.66 8.58
N LYS A 201 -28.25 34.51 7.66
CA LYS A 201 -28.70 35.90 7.51
C LYS A 201 -30.21 36.05 7.33
N LYS A 202 -30.86 35.09 6.67
CA LYS A 202 -32.31 35.11 6.42
C LYS A 202 -33.11 34.75 7.68
N SER A 203 -32.50 34.02 8.61
CA SER A 203 -33.15 33.60 9.86
C SER A 203 -33.49 34.79 10.77
N GLU A 204 -34.61 34.71 11.50
CA GLU A 204 -34.99 35.75 12.49
C GLU A 204 -33.97 35.90 13.62
N ARG A 205 -33.19 34.84 13.89
CA ARG A 205 -32.11 34.82 14.89
C ARG A 205 -30.98 35.78 14.58
N TYR A 206 -30.52 35.83 13.33
CA TYR A 206 -29.43 36.74 12.95
C TYR A 206 -29.80 38.21 13.19
N LYS A 207 -31.07 38.57 12.95
CA LYS A 207 -31.60 39.91 13.23
C LYS A 207 -31.66 40.24 14.72
N ALA A 208 -31.82 39.23 15.59
CA ALA A 208 -31.77 39.40 17.04
C ALA A 208 -30.32 39.62 17.53
N TYR A 209 -29.37 38.83 17.04
CA TYR A 209 -27.96 38.93 17.40
C TYR A 209 -27.30 40.27 16.99
N ILE A 210 -27.67 40.82 15.83
CA ILE A 210 -27.19 42.14 15.39
C ILE A 210 -27.77 43.27 16.25
N LYS A 211 -29.06 43.21 16.61
CA LYS A 211 -29.70 44.27 17.41
C LYS A 211 -29.07 44.44 18.79
N GLU A 212 -28.53 43.35 19.34
CA GLU A 212 -27.89 43.34 20.66
C GLU A 212 -26.36 43.45 20.60
N ASN A 213 -25.76 43.57 19.41
CA ASN A 213 -24.31 43.70 19.20
C ASN A 213 -23.50 42.55 19.84
N GLN A 214 -24.08 41.34 19.85
CA GLN A 214 -23.56 40.18 20.57
C GLN A 214 -22.55 39.35 19.77
N VAL A 215 -22.39 39.58 18.48
CA VAL A 215 -21.61 38.70 17.61
C VAL A 215 -20.60 39.51 16.78
N ASP A 216 -19.33 39.09 16.86
CA ASP A 216 -18.25 39.59 16.02
C ASP A 216 -18.07 38.67 14.80
N GLU A 217 -17.92 39.28 13.63
CA GLU A 217 -17.76 38.57 12.36
C GLU A 217 -16.32 38.73 11.83
N GLU A 218 -15.63 37.62 11.62
CA GLU A 218 -14.30 37.58 11.03
C GLU A 218 -14.27 36.71 9.77
N LYS A 219 -13.55 37.15 8.73
CA LYS A 219 -13.34 36.36 7.51
C LYS A 219 -12.11 35.49 7.66
N ILE A 220 -12.27 34.17 7.56
CA ILE A 220 -11.20 33.18 7.67
C ILE A 220 -11.11 32.39 6.37
N PHE A 221 -9.89 31.98 6.01
CA PHE A 221 -9.65 31.08 4.90
C PHE A 221 -9.31 29.69 5.44
N VAL A 222 -10.09 28.69 5.04
CA VAL A 222 -9.88 27.28 5.40
C VAL A 222 -9.51 26.51 4.15
N THR A 223 -8.41 25.75 4.19
CA THR A 223 -8.00 24.90 3.08
C THR A 223 -8.88 23.65 3.03
N ARG A 224 -9.53 23.43 1.89
CA ARG A 224 -10.33 22.25 1.58
C ARG A 224 -9.75 21.49 0.39
N VAL A 225 -10.16 20.25 0.24
CA VAL A 225 -9.85 19.44 -0.94
C VAL A 225 -11.03 19.49 -1.92
N ARG A 226 -10.79 19.92 -3.15
CA ARG A 226 -11.72 19.79 -4.27
C ARG A 226 -11.45 18.48 -5.00
N GLU A 227 -12.49 17.69 -5.18
CA GLU A 227 -12.48 16.46 -5.96
C GLU A 227 -13.18 16.68 -7.30
N THR A 228 -12.42 16.56 -8.39
CA THR A 228 -12.93 16.62 -9.75
C THR A 228 -12.85 15.22 -10.35
N PHE A 229 -14.00 14.69 -10.78
CA PHE A 229 -14.11 13.37 -11.39
C PHE A 229 -14.38 13.50 -12.89
N VAL A 230 -13.50 12.92 -13.70
CA VAL A 230 -13.55 12.94 -15.16
C VAL A 230 -13.48 11.51 -15.69
N VAL A 231 -14.29 11.19 -16.68
CA VAL A 231 -14.27 9.91 -17.39
C VAL A 231 -14.01 10.18 -18.86
N GLY A 232 -12.89 9.68 -19.38
CA GLY A 232 -12.40 10.03 -20.72
C GLY A 232 -12.16 11.53 -20.82
N ASP A 233 -13.02 12.21 -21.56
CA ASP A 233 -13.04 13.64 -21.82
C ASP A 233 -14.21 14.40 -21.15
N ILE A 234 -15.09 13.71 -20.44
CA ILE A 234 -16.30 14.28 -19.84
C ILE A 234 -16.11 14.44 -18.32
N MET A 235 -16.41 15.62 -17.80
CA MET A 235 -16.45 15.87 -16.35
C MET A 235 -17.79 15.41 -15.79
N ILE A 236 -17.74 14.47 -14.86
CA ILE A 236 -18.93 13.88 -14.21
C ILE A 236 -19.38 14.75 -13.03
N TYR A 237 -18.45 15.07 -12.11
CA TYR A 237 -18.74 15.98 -11.01
C TYR A 237 -17.49 16.75 -10.55
N ASP A 238 -17.72 17.91 -9.94
CA ASP A 238 -16.72 18.72 -9.26
C ASP A 238 -17.28 19.17 -7.91
N ILE A 239 -16.74 18.64 -6.82
CA ILE A 239 -17.24 18.89 -5.45
C ILE A 239 -16.12 19.30 -4.51
N VAL A 240 -16.43 20.15 -3.53
CA VAL A 240 -15.51 20.48 -2.44
C VAL A 240 -15.81 19.56 -1.26
N LEU A 241 -14.83 18.75 -0.87
CA LEU A 241 -14.95 17.81 0.22
C LEU A 241 -14.75 18.51 1.58
N PRO A 242 -15.39 18.02 2.66
CA PRO A 242 -15.26 18.58 4.01
C PRO A 242 -13.95 18.18 4.71
N ILE A 243 -12.88 17.92 3.95
CA ILE A 243 -11.58 17.49 4.45
C ILE A 243 -10.49 18.49 4.03
N GLU A 244 -9.44 18.57 4.84
CA GLU A 244 -8.27 19.44 4.61
C GLU A 244 -7.08 18.64 4.04
N ASP A 245 -6.95 17.39 4.48
CA ASP A 245 -5.96 16.44 4.01
C ASP A 245 -6.55 15.61 2.85
N TYR A 246 -5.70 15.12 1.95
CA TYR A 246 -6.13 14.30 0.83
C TYR A 246 -6.76 12.97 1.30
N PRO A 247 -7.80 12.46 0.61
CA PRO A 247 -8.46 11.20 1.00
C PRO A 247 -7.62 9.96 0.67
N ILE A 248 -6.60 10.11 -0.18
CA ILE A 248 -5.56 9.10 -0.41
C ILE A 248 -4.41 9.34 0.58
N VAL A 249 -4.16 8.35 1.42
CA VAL A 249 -3.08 8.39 2.42
C VAL A 249 -1.95 7.46 2.00
N PRO A 250 -0.72 7.98 1.80
CA PRO A 250 0.44 7.16 1.50
C PRO A 250 1.10 6.59 2.76
N ALA A 251 1.72 5.43 2.61
CA ALA A 251 2.79 4.94 3.48
C ALA A 251 4.07 4.89 2.65
N CYS A 252 5.07 5.70 3.02
CA CYS A 252 6.37 5.76 2.34
C CYS A 252 7.42 5.00 3.17
N ASN A 253 8.14 4.06 2.54
CA ASN A 253 9.22 3.31 3.20
C ASN A 253 10.49 4.16 3.29
N GLU A 254 11.30 4.19 2.23
CA GLU A 254 12.46 5.09 2.15
C GLU A 254 12.10 6.35 1.36
N HIS A 255 11.66 7.39 2.09
CA HIS A 255 11.32 8.67 1.51
C HIS A 255 12.57 9.52 1.22
N ASN A 256 12.74 9.95 -0.04
CA ASN A 256 13.96 10.62 -0.53
C ASN A 256 13.77 12.15 -0.72
N GLY A 257 12.78 12.75 -0.07
CA GLY A 257 12.44 14.17 -0.27
C GLY A 257 11.72 14.43 -1.61
N ASN A 258 11.11 13.40 -2.18
CA ASN A 258 10.33 13.44 -3.41
C ASN A 258 9.22 12.37 -3.31
N PRO A 259 8.14 12.46 -4.11
CA PRO A 259 6.98 11.58 -3.97
C PRO A 259 7.22 10.13 -4.46
N TYR A 260 8.46 9.78 -4.83
CA TYR A 260 8.84 8.47 -5.37
C TYR A 260 9.79 7.73 -4.42
N PRO A 261 9.27 7.22 -3.27
CA PRO A 261 10.08 6.48 -2.31
C PRO A 261 10.57 5.13 -2.87
N ALA A 262 11.57 4.55 -2.22
CA ALA A 262 12.12 3.24 -2.59
C ALA A 262 11.67 2.13 -1.62
N GLY A 263 11.45 0.93 -2.15
CA GLY A 263 11.18 -0.27 -1.37
C GLY A 263 12.44 -1.05 -1.02
N ASP A 264 12.35 -1.91 0.00
CA ASP A 264 13.47 -2.75 0.47
C ASP A 264 14.00 -3.69 -0.64
N VAL A 265 13.11 -4.13 -1.54
CA VAL A 265 13.46 -4.98 -2.68
C VAL A 265 14.45 -4.29 -3.63
N ARG A 266 14.46 -2.95 -3.68
CA ARG A 266 15.41 -2.20 -4.52
C ARG A 266 16.86 -2.47 -4.11
N HIS A 267 17.13 -2.57 -2.81
CA HIS A 267 18.46 -2.89 -2.28
C HIS A 267 18.82 -4.37 -2.45
N ALA A 268 17.83 -5.27 -2.32
CA ALA A 268 18.03 -6.71 -2.50
C ALA A 268 18.27 -7.13 -3.98
N LYS A 269 17.90 -6.29 -4.95
CA LYS A 269 18.01 -6.59 -6.39
C LYS A 269 19.44 -6.85 -6.85
N THR A 270 20.41 -6.10 -6.32
CA THR A 270 21.83 -6.24 -6.71
C THR A 270 22.44 -7.54 -6.19
N PRO A 271 22.36 -7.86 -4.88
CA PRO A 271 22.74 -9.18 -4.35
C PRO A 271 22.04 -10.34 -5.07
N GLN A 272 20.73 -10.23 -5.36
CA GLN A 272 20.00 -11.29 -6.06
C GLN A 272 20.54 -11.56 -7.46
N ARG A 273 20.92 -10.51 -8.21
CA ARG A 273 21.54 -10.67 -9.54
C ARG A 273 22.90 -11.36 -9.45
N MET A 274 23.69 -11.03 -8.43
CA MET A 274 24.97 -11.68 -8.19
C MET A 274 24.78 -13.15 -7.83
N LEU A 275 23.84 -13.46 -6.93
CA LEU A 275 23.47 -14.82 -6.56
C LEU A 275 23.09 -15.65 -7.80
N ASN A 276 22.13 -15.17 -8.60
CA ASN A 276 21.69 -15.85 -9.82
C ASN A 276 22.85 -16.09 -10.80
N ARG A 277 23.78 -15.12 -10.92
CA ARG A 277 24.97 -15.26 -11.77
C ARG A 277 25.96 -16.29 -11.21
N THR A 278 26.20 -16.30 -9.91
CA THR A 278 27.08 -17.30 -9.27
C THR A 278 26.52 -18.71 -9.42
N GLU A 279 25.20 -18.91 -9.27
CA GLU A 279 24.55 -20.19 -9.51
C GLU A 279 24.68 -20.63 -10.97
N ALA A 280 24.46 -19.72 -11.92
CA ALA A 280 24.64 -20.00 -13.34
C ALA A 280 26.08 -20.41 -13.67
N LEU A 281 27.08 -19.77 -13.05
CA LEU A 281 28.50 -20.13 -13.21
C LEU A 281 28.80 -21.50 -12.60
N LEU A 282 28.25 -21.80 -11.42
CA LEU A 282 28.40 -23.13 -10.79
C LEU A 282 27.81 -24.23 -11.67
N ILE A 283 26.61 -24.00 -12.23
CA ILE A 283 25.97 -24.94 -13.16
C ILE A 283 26.81 -25.09 -14.43
N SER A 284 27.23 -23.98 -15.04
CA SER A 284 28.06 -23.99 -16.26
C SER A 284 29.40 -24.70 -16.04
N HIS A 285 29.99 -24.55 -14.86
CA HIS A 285 31.21 -25.25 -14.51
C HIS A 285 30.93 -26.74 -14.28
N ALA A 286 29.89 -27.10 -13.53
CA ALA A 286 29.51 -28.48 -13.30
C ALA A 286 29.22 -29.23 -14.61
N THR A 287 28.54 -28.59 -15.58
CA THR A 287 28.29 -29.19 -16.91
C THR A 287 29.57 -29.33 -17.72
N SER A 288 30.47 -28.35 -17.69
CA SER A 288 31.75 -28.40 -18.42
C SER A 288 32.73 -29.41 -17.84
N THR A 289 32.65 -29.65 -16.53
CA THR A 289 33.52 -30.52 -15.73
C THR A 289 32.98 -31.95 -15.63
N ALA A 290 31.72 -32.21 -16.01
CA ALA A 290 31.11 -33.54 -15.97
C ALA A 290 31.79 -34.57 -16.87
N SER A 291 32.54 -34.14 -17.89
CA SER A 291 33.28 -35.02 -18.79
C SER A 291 34.77 -34.95 -18.49
N PHE A 292 35.36 -36.09 -18.09
CA PHE A 292 36.80 -36.24 -18.05
C PHE A 292 37.38 -36.15 -19.46
N LYS A 293 38.61 -35.64 -19.60
CA LYS A 293 39.31 -35.57 -20.88
C LYS A 293 40.48 -36.54 -20.86
N LEU A 294 40.51 -37.47 -21.81
CA LEU A 294 41.61 -38.40 -21.99
C LEU A 294 42.50 -37.91 -23.12
N ILE A 295 43.78 -37.67 -22.85
CA ILE A 295 44.79 -37.42 -23.88
C ILE A 295 45.62 -38.68 -24.05
N TYR A 296 45.75 -39.18 -25.28
CA TYR A 296 46.62 -40.32 -25.59
C TYR A 296 47.50 -40.04 -26.81
N GLU A 297 48.69 -40.65 -26.82
CA GLU A 297 49.60 -40.59 -27.97
C GLU A 297 49.18 -41.56 -29.08
N ASP A 298 49.48 -41.21 -30.33
CA ASP A 298 49.19 -42.05 -31.48
C ASP A 298 49.89 -43.43 -31.36
N GLY A 299 49.11 -44.51 -31.43
CA GLY A 299 49.58 -45.88 -31.20
C GLY A 299 49.60 -46.38 -29.74
N ALA A 300 49.01 -45.65 -28.79
CA ALA A 300 48.93 -46.05 -27.38
C ALA A 300 47.69 -46.86 -26.99
N ILE A 301 46.62 -46.82 -27.78
CA ILE A 301 45.33 -47.48 -27.52
C ILE A 301 44.94 -48.27 -28.76
N ASP A 302 44.45 -49.50 -28.59
CA ASP A 302 43.97 -50.32 -29.70
C ASP A 302 42.68 -49.73 -30.31
N PRO A 303 42.54 -49.72 -31.65
CA PRO A 303 41.39 -49.13 -32.34
C PRO A 303 40.02 -49.69 -31.90
N GLU A 304 39.96 -51.00 -31.56
CA GLU A 304 38.73 -51.66 -31.10
C GLU A 304 38.32 -51.25 -29.66
N GLU A 305 39.27 -50.86 -28.82
CA GLU A 305 38.96 -50.33 -27.49
C GLU A 305 38.56 -48.86 -27.56
N LEU A 306 39.16 -48.08 -28.48
CA LEU A 306 38.84 -46.66 -28.67
C LEU A 306 37.36 -46.41 -29.01
N GLU A 307 36.74 -47.30 -29.81
CA GLU A 307 35.31 -47.20 -30.17
C GLU A 307 34.38 -47.40 -28.97
N LYS A 308 34.78 -48.22 -27.98
CA LYS A 308 33.97 -48.49 -26.77
C LYS A 308 33.93 -47.30 -25.81
N TRP A 309 34.96 -46.45 -25.84
CA TRP A 309 35.11 -45.27 -24.98
C TRP A 309 34.68 -43.96 -25.67
N PHE A 310 34.09 -44.03 -26.86
CA PHE A 310 33.78 -42.85 -27.67
C PHE A 310 32.63 -42.01 -27.09
N VAL A 311 32.97 -41.16 -26.11
CA VAL A 311 32.15 -40.01 -25.72
C VAL A 311 32.61 -38.82 -26.58
N PRO A 312 31.73 -38.18 -27.36
CA PRO A 312 32.09 -37.02 -28.18
C PRO A 312 32.83 -35.96 -27.34
N ASN A 313 33.96 -35.44 -27.84
CA ASN A 313 34.84 -34.45 -27.21
C ASN A 313 35.59 -34.87 -25.92
N ALA A 314 35.49 -36.12 -25.47
CA ALA A 314 36.22 -36.60 -24.29
C ALA A 314 37.65 -37.04 -24.61
N ILE A 315 37.94 -37.44 -25.85
CA ILE A 315 39.22 -38.02 -26.24
C ILE A 315 39.98 -37.06 -27.17
N ILE A 316 41.21 -36.72 -26.80
CA ILE A 316 42.11 -35.83 -27.56
C ILE A 316 43.34 -36.63 -28.00
N ARG A 317 43.62 -36.62 -29.31
CA ARG A 317 44.82 -37.26 -29.88
C ARG A 317 46.00 -36.30 -29.79
N ALA A 318 47.12 -36.77 -29.26
CA ALA A 318 48.38 -36.04 -29.23
C ALA A 318 49.40 -36.67 -30.19
N ASN A 319 50.27 -35.85 -30.77
CA ASN A 319 51.35 -36.33 -31.61
C ASN A 319 52.30 -37.25 -30.82
N PRO A 320 52.95 -38.23 -31.47
CA PRO A 320 53.90 -39.12 -30.81
C PRO A 320 55.00 -38.36 -30.07
N SER A 321 55.33 -38.75 -28.83
CA SER A 321 56.31 -38.10 -27.95
C SER A 321 55.94 -36.69 -27.43
N ALA A 322 54.68 -36.26 -27.57
CA ALA A 322 54.22 -34.99 -27.03
C ALA A 322 53.96 -35.03 -25.51
N LEU A 323 53.74 -36.22 -24.93
CA LEU A 323 53.49 -36.41 -23.51
C LEU A 323 54.79 -36.81 -22.80
N ARG A 324 55.20 -35.99 -21.83
CA ARG A 324 56.49 -36.15 -21.10
C ARG A 324 56.48 -37.32 -20.10
N GLU A 325 55.31 -37.75 -19.64
CA GLU A 325 55.12 -38.86 -18.68
C GLU A 325 53.88 -39.66 -19.06
N GLY A 326 54.07 -40.93 -19.47
CA GLY A 326 53.00 -41.86 -19.84
C GLY A 326 52.43 -41.63 -21.25
N LYS A 327 52.02 -42.72 -21.93
CA LYS A 327 51.39 -42.66 -23.27
C LYS A 327 49.91 -42.28 -23.23
N ILE A 328 49.30 -42.28 -22.03
CA ILE A 328 47.92 -41.92 -21.76
C ILE A 328 47.92 -41.03 -20.51
N LYS A 329 47.27 -39.87 -20.61
CA LYS A 329 47.09 -38.94 -19.50
C LYS A 329 45.62 -38.58 -19.37
N GLU A 330 45.07 -38.90 -18.21
CA GLU A 330 43.76 -38.42 -17.80
C GLU A 330 43.88 -36.98 -17.29
N LEU A 331 43.14 -36.06 -17.89
CA LEU A 331 42.91 -34.72 -17.35
C LEU A 331 41.65 -34.80 -16.49
N SER A 332 41.87 -34.79 -15.17
CA SER A 332 40.79 -34.53 -14.25
C SER A 332 40.28 -33.11 -14.47
N PRO A 333 38.96 -32.92 -14.42
CA PRO A 333 38.40 -31.61 -14.62
C PRO A 333 38.76 -30.72 -13.40
N PRO A 334 38.98 -29.41 -13.60
CA PRO A 334 39.36 -28.53 -12.51
C PRO A 334 38.28 -28.53 -11.43
N ALA A 335 38.68 -28.49 -10.17
CA ALA A 335 37.73 -28.39 -9.06
C ALA A 335 37.05 -27.01 -9.08
N ILE A 336 35.77 -26.97 -8.70
CA ILE A 336 35.06 -25.70 -8.49
C ILE A 336 35.81 -24.91 -7.41
N SER A 337 36.05 -23.62 -7.67
CA SER A 337 36.63 -22.73 -6.66
C SER A 337 35.72 -22.68 -5.42
N SER A 338 36.27 -23.03 -4.26
CA SER A 338 35.56 -22.96 -2.96
C SER A 338 35.05 -21.55 -2.66
N GLN A 339 35.70 -20.52 -3.22
CA GLN A 339 35.31 -19.12 -3.07
C GLN A 339 33.89 -18.83 -3.61
N LEU A 340 33.46 -19.51 -4.68
CA LEU A 340 32.12 -19.30 -5.26
C LEU A 340 31.01 -19.73 -4.31
N TYR A 341 31.24 -20.78 -3.53
CA TYR A 341 30.29 -21.22 -2.50
C TYR A 341 30.21 -20.25 -1.33
N VAL A 342 31.36 -19.66 -0.94
CA VAL A 342 31.42 -18.62 0.10
C VAL A 342 30.70 -17.35 -0.36
N GLU A 343 30.91 -16.92 -1.61
CA GLU A 343 30.22 -15.77 -2.18
C GLU A 343 28.71 -15.98 -2.25
N LYS A 344 28.25 -17.18 -2.65
CA LYS A 344 26.83 -17.54 -2.63
C LYS A 344 26.23 -17.34 -1.22
N GLN A 345 26.86 -17.89 -0.18
CA GLN A 345 26.38 -17.75 1.20
C GLN A 345 26.38 -16.29 1.68
N ARG A 346 27.38 -15.50 1.25
CA ARG A 346 27.45 -14.07 1.55
C ARG A 346 26.27 -13.32 0.93
N TYR A 347 25.96 -13.55 -0.35
CA TYR A 347 24.84 -12.88 -1.00
C TYR A 347 23.48 -13.25 -0.39
N GLU A 348 23.29 -14.50 0.04
CA GLU A 348 22.09 -14.91 0.79
C GLU A 348 21.97 -14.11 2.10
N THR A 349 23.08 -13.97 2.84
CA THR A 349 23.12 -13.22 4.10
C THR A 349 22.87 -11.73 3.86
N ASP A 350 23.47 -11.15 2.82
CA ASP A 350 23.25 -9.74 2.45
C ASP A 350 21.76 -9.48 2.18
N ILE A 351 21.06 -10.38 1.46
CA ILE A 351 19.61 -10.27 1.23
C ILE A 351 18.83 -10.33 2.55
N GLU A 352 19.15 -11.26 3.43
CA GLU A 352 18.47 -11.39 4.74
C GLU A 352 18.65 -10.14 5.61
N THR A 353 19.86 -9.55 5.61
CA THR A 353 20.13 -8.32 6.39
C THR A 353 19.35 -7.12 5.88
N VAL A 354 19.10 -7.00 4.57
CA VAL A 354 18.30 -5.90 3.99
C VAL A 354 16.87 -5.93 4.51
N PHE A 355 16.26 -7.12 4.59
CA PHE A 355 14.89 -7.27 5.09
C PHE A 355 14.80 -7.32 6.63
N GLY A 356 15.94 -7.41 7.33
CA GLY A 356 15.96 -7.61 8.78
C GLY A 356 15.41 -8.97 9.22
N ALA A 357 15.31 -9.92 8.28
CA ALA A 357 14.69 -11.22 8.45
C ALA A 357 15.77 -12.28 8.68
N TYR A 358 16.29 -12.35 9.92
CA TYR A 358 17.35 -13.29 10.25
C TYR A 358 16.84 -14.75 10.29
N LYS A 359 17.70 -15.73 9.93
CA LYS A 359 17.40 -17.17 9.92
C LYS A 359 16.81 -17.72 11.21
N PHE A 360 17.12 -17.12 12.36
CA PHE A 360 16.54 -17.51 13.65
C PHE A 360 15.00 -17.33 13.67
N GLN A 361 14.50 -16.26 13.04
CA GLN A 361 13.06 -15.99 12.92
C GLN A 361 12.37 -16.89 11.89
N GLN A 362 13.12 -17.70 11.13
CA GLN A 362 12.57 -18.67 10.18
C GLN A 362 12.25 -20.02 10.86
N GLY A 363 12.35 -20.11 12.18
CA GLY A 363 12.09 -21.34 12.93
C GLY A 363 13.21 -22.38 12.78
N ASN A 364 14.43 -21.97 12.40
CA ASN A 364 15.57 -22.88 12.31
C ASN A 364 16.26 -23.01 13.69
N PRO A 365 16.14 -24.17 14.37
CA PRO A 365 16.72 -24.38 15.69
C PRO A 365 18.26 -24.38 15.68
N SER A 366 18.91 -24.51 14.52
CA SER A 366 20.38 -24.53 14.40
C SER A 366 21.03 -23.16 14.59
N GLY A 367 20.25 -22.07 14.51
CA GLY A 367 20.71 -20.71 14.79
C GLY A 367 20.41 -20.23 16.22
N ALA A 368 19.83 -21.09 17.07
CA ALA A 368 19.44 -20.75 18.43
C ALA A 368 20.66 -20.79 19.38
N VAL A 369 20.88 -19.70 20.12
CA VAL A 369 21.82 -19.72 21.26
C VAL A 369 21.26 -20.63 22.34
N GLY A 370 22.10 -21.44 22.99
CA GLY A 370 21.67 -22.52 23.88
C GLY A 370 20.87 -22.09 25.13
N THR A 371 20.82 -20.79 25.44
CA THR A 371 20.09 -20.24 26.59
C THR A 371 18.81 -19.54 26.14
N PHE A 372 17.66 -19.95 26.70
CA PHE A 372 16.34 -19.36 26.41
C PHE A 372 16.30 -17.83 26.55
N GLY A 373 17.05 -17.27 27.53
CA GLY A 373 17.13 -15.83 27.74
C GLY A 373 17.83 -15.08 26.61
N GLU A 374 18.94 -15.61 26.10
CA GLU A 374 19.68 -15.00 24.99
C GLU A 374 18.92 -15.10 23.67
N ALA A 375 18.27 -16.25 23.42
CA ALA A 375 17.38 -16.44 22.28
C ALA A 375 16.23 -15.43 22.27
N ARG A 376 15.61 -15.17 23.43
CA ARG A 376 14.55 -14.16 23.56
C ARG A 376 15.06 -12.73 23.32
N ILE A 377 16.22 -12.37 23.87
CA ILE A 377 16.82 -11.05 23.67
C ILE A 377 17.14 -10.81 22.19
N LEU A 378 17.63 -11.84 21.51
CA LEU A 378 17.99 -11.77 20.09
C LEU A 378 16.74 -11.63 19.20
N ASP A 379 15.66 -12.34 19.53
CA ASP A 379 14.37 -12.21 18.84
C ASP A 379 13.73 -10.82 19.06
N GLU A 380 13.79 -10.30 20.29
CA GLU A 380 13.31 -8.95 20.60
C GLU A 380 14.11 -7.87 19.86
N ALA A 381 15.44 -8.02 19.79
CA ALA A 381 16.30 -7.12 19.02
C ALA A 381 16.00 -7.16 17.52
N SER A 382 15.72 -8.34 16.96
CA SER A 382 15.35 -8.53 15.55
C SER A 382 13.98 -7.91 15.26
N SER A 383 12.98 -8.22 16.09
CA SER A 383 11.61 -7.71 15.96
C SER A 383 11.55 -6.19 16.05
N ARG A 384 12.37 -5.55 16.91
CA ARG A 384 12.45 -4.08 16.98
C ARG A 384 12.86 -3.42 15.66
N LYS A 385 13.84 -3.98 14.95
CA LYS A 385 14.28 -3.45 13.65
C LYS A 385 13.18 -3.58 12.60
N GLN A 386 12.50 -4.72 12.58
CA GLN A 386 11.38 -4.95 11.69
C GLN A 386 10.23 -3.99 11.98
N ASN A 387 9.84 -3.86 13.24
CA ASN A 387 8.78 -2.95 13.68
C ASN A 387 9.09 -1.49 13.32
N TRP A 388 10.34 -1.04 13.46
CA TRP A 388 10.76 0.30 13.06
C TRP A 388 10.46 0.60 11.59
N LYS A 389 10.73 -0.35 10.69
CA LYS A 389 10.46 -0.18 9.25
C LYS A 389 8.98 -0.06 8.91
N ILE A 390 8.09 -0.61 9.73
CA ILE A 390 6.64 -0.62 9.47
C ILE A 390 5.94 0.59 10.10
N LEU A 391 6.59 1.33 10.99
CA LEU A 391 6.03 2.53 11.62
C LEU A 391 5.32 3.47 10.63
N PRO A 392 5.85 3.77 9.44
CA PRO A 392 5.15 4.61 8.47
C PRO A 392 3.79 4.07 8.02
N VAL A 393 3.60 2.74 8.03
CA VAL A 393 2.31 2.11 7.74
C VAL A 393 1.32 2.34 8.89
N TYR A 394 1.77 2.28 10.15
CA TYR A 394 0.92 2.62 11.30
C TYR A 394 0.59 4.12 11.34
N ASP A 395 1.52 4.98 10.94
CA ASP A 395 1.28 6.42 10.81
C ASP A 395 0.26 6.71 9.70
N MET A 396 0.32 5.99 8.58
CA MET A 396 -0.69 6.03 7.52
C MET A 396 -2.07 5.64 8.07
N LEU A 397 -2.19 4.54 8.82
CA LEU A 397 -3.46 4.15 9.45
C LEU A 397 -3.98 5.23 10.41
N THR A 398 -3.09 5.84 11.20
CA THR A 398 -3.46 6.96 12.09
C THR A 398 -4.02 8.14 11.31
N ASN A 399 -3.43 8.49 10.17
CA ASN A 399 -3.94 9.54 9.29
C ASN A 399 -5.27 9.16 8.60
N VAL A 400 -5.45 7.90 8.23
CA VAL A 400 -6.73 7.36 7.76
C VAL A 400 -7.81 7.59 8.82
N GLY A 401 -7.55 7.25 10.09
CA GLY A 401 -8.49 7.49 11.19
C GLY A 401 -8.89 8.97 11.34
N LYS A 402 -7.94 9.90 11.16
CA LYS A 402 -8.21 11.35 11.18
C LYS A 402 -9.05 11.83 9.99
N ILE A 403 -8.86 11.26 8.81
CA ILE A 403 -9.68 11.61 7.63
C ILE A 403 -11.09 11.04 7.78
N VAL A 404 -11.20 9.79 8.25
CA VAL A 404 -12.49 9.17 8.55
C VAL A 404 -13.26 10.01 9.59
N SER A 405 -12.61 10.50 10.64
CA SER A 405 -13.28 11.35 11.63
C SER A 405 -13.81 12.66 11.05
N LYS A 406 -13.10 13.27 10.09
CA LYS A 406 -13.59 14.45 9.35
C LYS A 406 -14.76 14.12 8.41
N TYR A 407 -14.78 12.92 7.82
CA TYR A 407 -15.88 12.48 6.96
C TYR A 407 -17.14 12.06 7.73
N ILE A 408 -17.02 11.61 8.98
CA ILE A 408 -18.15 11.07 9.74
C ILE A 408 -19.34 12.05 9.77
N PRO A 409 -19.17 13.33 10.14
CA PRO A 409 -20.29 14.27 10.19
C PRO A 409 -20.98 14.51 8.83
N TYR A 410 -20.24 14.36 7.73
CA TYR A 410 -20.73 14.59 6.37
C TYR A 410 -21.51 13.39 5.82
N VAL A 411 -21.02 12.17 6.07
CA VAL A 411 -21.65 10.94 5.55
C VAL A 411 -22.75 10.43 6.48
N TYR A 412 -22.54 10.50 7.80
CA TYR A 412 -23.50 10.05 8.81
C TYR A 412 -24.43 11.19 9.24
N ASP A 413 -25.11 11.81 8.27
CA ASP A 413 -25.98 12.99 8.44
C ASP A 413 -27.37 12.67 9.06
N LYS A 414 -27.80 11.41 8.98
CA LYS A 414 -29.07 10.88 9.50
C LYS A 414 -28.87 10.02 10.76
N GLU A 415 -29.95 9.86 11.55
CA GLU A 415 -29.95 8.96 12.72
C GLU A 415 -29.62 7.52 12.29
N ARG A 416 -28.64 6.91 12.97
CA ARG A 416 -28.26 5.51 12.73
C ARG A 416 -28.23 4.74 14.03
N VAL A 417 -28.59 3.47 13.97
CA VAL A 417 -28.45 2.55 15.11
C VAL A 417 -27.23 1.67 14.86
N LEU A 418 -26.22 1.81 15.72
CA LEU A 418 -25.12 0.86 15.81
C LEU A 418 -25.47 -0.20 16.85
N ARG A 419 -25.47 -1.47 16.42
CA ARG A 419 -25.53 -2.61 17.33
C ARG A 419 -24.11 -2.98 17.72
N VAL A 420 -23.76 -2.76 18.99
CA VAL A 420 -22.47 -3.19 19.53
C VAL A 420 -22.69 -4.45 20.35
N MET A 421 -21.95 -5.50 19.99
CA MET A 421 -21.92 -6.75 20.71
C MET A 421 -20.68 -6.76 21.60
N ASN A 422 -20.87 -6.84 22.92
CA ASN A 422 -19.76 -7.07 23.82
C ASN A 422 -19.26 -8.53 23.70
N PRO A 423 -18.00 -8.82 24.05
CA PRO A 423 -17.47 -10.20 24.11
C PRO A 423 -18.28 -11.14 25.01
N LEU A 424 -19.08 -10.58 25.93
CA LEU A 424 -19.98 -11.31 26.83
C LEU A 424 -21.37 -11.60 26.22
N GLY A 425 -21.60 -11.28 24.94
CA GLY A 425 -22.86 -11.53 24.25
C GLY A 425 -24.01 -10.58 24.62
N ILE A 426 -23.73 -9.54 25.42
CA ILE A 426 -24.71 -8.48 25.74
C ILE A 426 -24.72 -7.49 24.58
N GLU A 427 -25.92 -7.28 24.03
CA GLU A 427 -26.17 -6.35 22.95
C GLU A 427 -26.49 -4.97 23.51
N LYS A 428 -25.75 -3.95 23.05
CA LYS A 428 -26.07 -2.55 23.33
C LYS A 428 -26.33 -1.85 22.00
N GLU A 429 -27.54 -1.34 21.84
CA GLU A 429 -27.88 -0.45 20.75
C GLU A 429 -27.43 0.97 21.12
N MET A 430 -26.59 1.57 20.27
CA MET A 430 -26.21 2.96 20.38
C MET A 430 -26.78 3.71 19.17
N LYS A 431 -27.50 4.80 19.44
CA LYS A 431 -28.01 5.69 18.41
C LYS A 431 -26.98 6.78 18.15
N ILE A 432 -26.58 6.94 16.91
CA ILE A 432 -25.71 8.01 16.43
C ILE A 432 -26.57 9.08 15.79
N ASN A 433 -26.20 10.34 16.02
CA ASN A 433 -26.81 11.50 15.39
C ASN A 433 -28.31 11.60 15.69
N VAL A 434 -28.65 11.48 16.98
CA VAL A 434 -29.98 11.80 17.47
C VAL A 434 -30.11 13.32 17.47
N PRO A 435 -31.13 13.90 16.84
CA PRO A 435 -31.40 15.33 16.97
C PRO A 435 -31.81 15.60 18.42
N VAL A 436 -30.89 16.10 19.24
CA VAL A 436 -31.21 16.55 20.59
C VAL A 436 -31.68 17.99 20.47
N ILE A 437 -32.93 18.24 20.81
CA ILE A 437 -33.42 19.60 20.99
C ILE A 437 -32.87 20.05 22.34
N ASN A 438 -31.93 21.00 22.33
CA ASN A 438 -31.41 21.57 23.57
C ASN A 438 -32.51 22.43 24.20
N ASP A 439 -33.03 22.02 25.37
CA ASP A 439 -34.20 22.61 26.03
C ASP A 439 -34.06 24.11 26.34
N TYR A 440 -32.82 24.62 26.43
CA TYR A 440 -32.56 26.03 26.70
C TYR A 440 -32.43 26.90 25.44
N THR A 441 -32.00 26.31 24.33
CA THR A 441 -31.74 27.04 23.07
C THR A 441 -32.69 26.67 21.96
N LEU A 442 -33.59 25.68 22.11
CA LEU A 442 -34.44 25.13 21.04
C LEU A 442 -33.67 24.79 19.75
N ALA A 443 -32.34 24.66 19.84
CA ALA A 443 -31.47 24.33 18.72
C ALA A 443 -31.39 22.81 18.63
N ILE A 444 -31.47 22.30 17.40
CA ILE A 444 -31.14 20.90 17.12
C ILE A 444 -29.63 20.77 17.26
N GLU A 445 -29.17 20.36 18.43
CA GLU A 445 -27.80 19.92 18.64
C GLU A 445 -27.74 18.44 18.25
N ARG A 446 -26.92 18.13 17.23
CA ARG A 446 -26.61 16.75 16.88
C ARG A 446 -25.63 16.23 17.92
N MET A 447 -26.10 15.38 18.84
CA MET A 447 -25.19 14.62 19.69
C MET A 447 -24.59 13.48 18.87
N TYR A 448 -23.26 13.40 18.86
CA TYR A 448 -22.51 12.28 18.31
C TYR A 448 -22.12 11.30 19.41
#